data_AF-A0A0M3J2A3-F1
#
_entry.id   AF-A0A0M3J2A3-F1
#
_cell.length_a   1.000
_cell.length_b   1.000
_cell.length_c   1.000
_cell.angle_alpha   90.00
_cell.angle_beta   90.00
_cell.angle_gamma   90.00
#
_symmetry.space_group_name_H-M   'P 1'
#
loop_
_entity.id
_entity.type
_entity.pdbx_description
1 polymer ?
#
loop_
_entity_poly.entity_id
_entity_poly.type
_entity_poly.pdbx_seq_one_letter_code
_entity_poly.pdbx_strand_id
1 'polypeptide(L)'
;MVMKDRIRDGYTPINAPSRHEMDVIREFWNSSGDPMMAVVLLTARDNGSMFREEYFDEANSLNNFLMNNFTIDYEGESVYYKDVCAPYCQINIAVELLKAGMDYEKVRLKEGKALSTDTTLTYPVAKIDGIDVHVERTLFGVKYREHFDKKALVGIKADDLPKNLTLSQMVTNIDFVKVILLLFRGDKLNADLDKKLTLWELGVFDFGREKYNNPLIDMQVIGTEILDQEMIKDGQKMTPFFAAGFGFMMVFVGLTVLLSAIFYDALDWGKALVAIGTILCPILSITTTYGLISLFGSRTNSFMLVMPFLIMGIGKLSFLVRITS
;
A
#
# COMPACT_ATOMS: atom_id res chain seq x y z
N MET A 1 16.10 18.89 -10.44
CA MET A 1 15.95 17.44 -10.26
C MET A 1 14.64 17.20 -9.54
N VAL A 2 13.64 16.63 -10.22
CA VAL A 2 12.38 16.24 -9.56
C VAL A 2 12.50 14.74 -9.29
N MET A 3 12.65 14.38 -8.01
CA MET A 3 12.65 12.99 -7.58
C MET A 3 11.24 12.43 -7.80
N LYS A 4 11.10 11.49 -8.73
CA LYS A 4 9.84 10.82 -9.03
C LYS A 4 10.11 9.33 -9.08
N ASP A 5 9.77 8.69 -7.98
CA ASP A 5 9.81 7.25 -7.84
C ASP A 5 8.40 6.72 -8.01
N ARG A 6 8.17 6.10 -9.18
CA ARG A 6 6.94 5.37 -9.45
C ARG A 6 7.31 3.91 -9.58
N ILE A 7 6.83 3.07 -8.68
CA ILE A 7 7.15 1.63 -8.67
C ILE A 7 6.76 0.99 -10.01
N ARG A 8 5.63 1.40 -10.60
CA ARG A 8 5.20 0.82 -11.90
C ARG A 8 6.12 1.21 -13.06
N ASP A 9 6.71 2.40 -13.00
CA ASP A 9 7.58 2.88 -14.07
C ASP A 9 9.05 2.45 -13.90
N GLY A 10 9.52 2.31 -12.66
CA GLY A 10 10.93 2.10 -12.35
C GLY A 10 11.45 0.68 -12.60
N TYR A 11 10.57 -0.32 -12.65
CA TYR A 11 10.95 -1.74 -12.71
C TYR A 11 10.62 -2.42 -14.05
N THR A 12 9.96 -1.71 -14.97
CA THR A 12 9.59 -2.26 -16.30
C THR A 12 10.36 -1.53 -17.39
N PRO A 13 11.11 -2.25 -18.26
CA PRO A 13 11.81 -1.66 -19.40
C PRO A 13 10.89 -0.82 -20.28
N ILE A 14 11.43 0.24 -20.89
CA ILE A 14 10.66 1.18 -21.73
C ILE A 14 10.08 0.46 -22.97
N ASN A 15 10.81 -0.51 -23.53
CA ASN A 15 10.40 -1.26 -24.73
C ASN A 15 9.68 -2.59 -24.40
N ALA A 16 9.22 -2.77 -23.17
CA ALA A 16 8.54 -4.02 -22.79
C ALA A 16 7.16 -4.11 -23.45
N PRO A 17 6.72 -5.30 -23.93
CA PRO A 17 5.39 -5.49 -24.48
C PRO A 17 4.26 -5.05 -23.53
N SER A 18 4.44 -5.25 -22.22
CA SER A 18 3.48 -4.82 -21.18
C SER A 18 3.26 -3.31 -21.12
N ARG A 19 4.23 -2.50 -21.58
CA ARG A 19 4.06 -1.04 -21.71
C ARG A 19 3.11 -0.70 -22.84
N HIS A 20 3.31 -1.34 -23.98
CA HIS A 20 2.43 -1.16 -25.13
C HIS A 20 0.99 -1.56 -24.79
N GLU A 21 0.80 -2.71 -24.14
CA GLU A 21 -0.52 -3.15 -23.66
C GLU A 21 -1.16 -2.13 -22.71
N MET A 22 -0.39 -1.59 -21.77
CA MET A 22 -0.89 -0.56 -20.85
C MET A 22 -1.28 0.73 -21.57
N ASP A 23 -0.48 1.18 -22.54
CA ASP A 23 -0.76 2.41 -23.28
C ASP A 23 -2.01 2.25 -24.16
N VAL A 24 -2.19 1.09 -24.80
CA VAL A 24 -3.43 0.74 -25.53
C VAL A 24 -4.64 0.72 -24.60
N ILE A 25 -4.51 0.14 -23.39
CA ILE A 25 -5.57 0.14 -22.39
C ILE A 25 -5.91 1.59 -21.96
N ARG A 26 -4.92 2.43 -21.70
CA ARG A 26 -5.14 3.83 -21.32
C ARG A 26 -5.83 4.64 -22.40
N GLU A 27 -5.46 4.42 -23.66
CA GLU A 27 -6.11 5.03 -24.82
C GLU A 27 -7.56 4.58 -24.93
N PHE A 28 -7.83 3.28 -24.77
CA PHE A 28 -9.20 2.73 -24.79
C PHE A 28 -10.09 3.33 -23.70
N TRP A 29 -9.57 3.47 -22.47
CA TRP A 29 -10.32 4.05 -21.35
C TRP A 29 -10.31 5.59 -21.32
N ASN A 30 -9.64 6.25 -22.26
CA ASN A 30 -9.40 7.70 -22.26
C ASN A 30 -8.92 8.20 -20.89
N SER A 31 -7.99 7.47 -20.27
CA SER A 31 -7.48 7.76 -18.93
C SER A 31 -6.11 8.40 -19.00
N SER A 32 -5.91 9.48 -18.24
CA SER A 32 -4.61 10.15 -18.14
C SER A 32 -3.56 9.35 -17.36
N GLY A 33 -4.01 8.37 -16.56
CA GLY A 33 -3.14 7.57 -15.71
C GLY A 33 -3.70 6.20 -15.37
N ASP A 34 -2.95 5.46 -14.56
CA ASP A 34 -3.42 4.19 -14.04
C ASP A 34 -4.49 4.41 -12.97
N PRO A 35 -5.51 3.56 -12.87
CA PRO A 35 -6.54 3.68 -11.85
C PRO A 35 -5.93 3.62 -10.44
N MET A 36 -6.46 4.44 -9.55
CA MET A 36 -6.21 4.34 -8.12
C MET A 36 -6.84 3.05 -7.59
N MET A 37 -6.09 2.33 -6.76
CA MET A 37 -6.50 1.08 -6.13
C MET A 37 -6.00 1.09 -4.67
N ALA A 38 -6.91 1.34 -3.73
CA ALA A 38 -6.66 1.14 -2.31
C ALA A 38 -7.37 -0.11 -1.81
N VAL A 39 -6.65 -0.90 -1.03
CA VAL A 39 -7.13 -2.10 -0.38
C VAL A 39 -7.11 -1.85 1.13
N VAL A 40 -8.26 -1.98 1.76
CA VAL A 40 -8.40 -1.92 3.21
C VAL A 40 -8.61 -3.34 3.72
N LEU A 41 -7.63 -3.84 4.47
CA LEU A 41 -7.65 -5.15 5.09
C LEU A 41 -8.10 -4.99 6.55
N LEU A 42 -9.14 -5.73 6.92
CA LEU A 42 -9.70 -5.73 8.26
C LEU A 42 -9.43 -7.09 8.92
N THR A 43 -8.79 -7.05 10.08
CA THR A 43 -8.45 -8.25 10.86
C THR A 43 -8.86 -8.10 12.32
N ALA A 44 -9.14 -9.22 13.00
CA ALA A 44 -9.55 -9.20 14.39
C ALA A 44 -8.32 -9.04 15.28
N ARG A 45 -8.34 -8.09 16.22
CA ARG A 45 -7.20 -7.83 17.14
C ARG A 45 -6.89 -9.01 18.05
N ASP A 46 -7.92 -9.77 18.43
CA ASP A 46 -7.80 -10.99 19.23
C ASP A 46 -7.42 -12.24 18.41
N ASN A 47 -7.06 -12.06 17.13
CA ASN A 47 -6.77 -13.14 16.18
C ASN A 47 -7.92 -14.12 15.92
N GLY A 48 -9.14 -13.79 16.38
CA GLY A 48 -10.35 -14.57 16.17
C GLY A 48 -10.94 -14.41 14.77
N SER A 49 -12.21 -14.84 14.63
CA SER A 49 -12.96 -14.71 13.37
C SER A 49 -13.49 -13.28 13.20
N MET A 50 -13.31 -12.73 12.00
CA MET A 50 -13.94 -11.47 11.57
C MET A 50 -15.44 -11.62 11.28
N PHE A 51 -15.95 -12.86 11.18
CA PHE A 51 -17.36 -13.14 10.87
C PHE A 51 -18.28 -13.11 12.10
N ARG A 52 -17.73 -12.77 13.28
CA ARG A 52 -18.55 -12.51 14.48
C ARG A 52 -19.39 -11.26 14.26
N GLU A 53 -20.58 -11.23 14.85
CA GLU A 53 -21.56 -10.17 14.64
C GLU A 53 -20.99 -8.77 14.86
N GLU A 54 -20.43 -8.50 16.04
CA GLU A 54 -19.85 -7.18 16.38
C GLU A 54 -18.72 -6.76 15.42
N TYR A 55 -17.91 -7.71 14.96
CA TYR A 55 -16.77 -7.47 14.06
C TYR A 55 -17.25 -7.21 12.63
N PHE A 56 -18.23 -7.98 12.17
CA PHE A 56 -18.76 -7.84 10.82
C PHE A 56 -19.64 -6.58 10.70
N ASP A 57 -20.38 -6.24 11.77
CA ASP A 57 -21.15 -4.99 11.90
C ASP A 57 -20.22 -3.77 11.80
N GLU A 58 -19.13 -3.77 12.56
CA GLU A 58 -18.13 -2.70 12.51
C GLU A 58 -17.43 -2.63 11.14
N ALA A 59 -17.09 -3.77 10.52
CA ALA A 59 -16.50 -3.78 9.18
C ALA A 59 -17.43 -3.15 8.14
N ASN A 60 -18.74 -3.43 8.20
CA ASN A 60 -19.74 -2.83 7.33
C ASN A 60 -19.95 -1.33 7.63
N SER A 61 -19.95 -0.95 8.90
CA SER A 61 -20.01 0.45 9.34
C SER A 61 -18.81 1.26 8.81
N LEU A 62 -17.61 0.70 8.91
CA LEU A 62 -16.38 1.28 8.40
C LEU A 62 -16.40 1.43 6.87
N ASN A 63 -16.87 0.41 6.13
CA ASN A 63 -17.06 0.52 4.68
C ASN A 63 -17.98 1.71 4.33
N ASN A 64 -19.13 1.81 4.99
CA ASN A 64 -20.09 2.91 4.79
C ASN A 64 -19.50 4.27 5.14
N PHE A 65 -18.71 4.35 6.22
CA PHE A 65 -18.02 5.56 6.62
C PHE A 65 -17.00 6.01 5.56
N LEU A 66 -16.12 5.11 5.11
CA LEU A 66 -15.10 5.41 4.09
C LEU A 66 -15.72 5.82 2.76
N MET A 67 -16.87 5.23 2.41
CA MET A 67 -17.60 5.55 1.18
C MET A 67 -18.28 6.93 1.23
N ASN A 68 -18.98 7.24 2.32
CA ASN A 68 -19.98 8.32 2.34
C ASN A 68 -19.64 9.51 3.26
N ASN A 69 -18.87 9.28 4.32
CA ASN A 69 -18.65 10.27 5.38
C ASN A 69 -17.19 10.71 5.47
N PHE A 70 -16.25 9.86 5.05
CA PHE A 70 -14.84 10.20 5.02
C PHE A 70 -14.61 11.31 3.98
N THR A 71 -14.06 12.42 4.46
CA THR A 71 -13.85 13.64 3.69
C THR A 71 -12.38 13.97 3.64
N ILE A 72 -11.96 14.44 2.47
CA ILE A 72 -10.67 15.10 2.28
C ILE A 72 -10.90 16.56 1.88
N ASP A 73 -9.99 17.43 2.29
CA ASP A 73 -9.99 18.83 1.86
C ASP A 73 -9.17 18.97 0.58
N TYR A 74 -9.79 19.49 -0.48
CA TYR A 74 -9.14 19.80 -1.75
C TYR A 74 -9.57 21.21 -2.19
N GLU A 75 -8.62 22.13 -2.22
CA GLU A 75 -8.86 23.53 -2.61
C GLU A 75 -9.95 24.25 -1.78
N GLY A 76 -10.15 23.84 -0.52
CA GLY A 76 -11.17 24.40 0.37
C GLY A 76 -12.54 23.73 0.23
N GLU A 77 -12.67 22.71 -0.63
CA GLU A 77 -13.87 21.89 -0.77
C GLU A 77 -13.68 20.52 -0.13
N SER A 78 -14.69 20.05 0.61
CA SER A 78 -14.72 18.69 1.14
C SER A 78 -15.15 17.71 0.05
N VAL A 79 -14.25 16.83 -0.36
CA VAL A 79 -14.49 15.79 -1.38
C VAL A 79 -14.72 14.44 -0.70
N TYR A 80 -15.78 13.76 -1.11
CA TYR A 80 -16.10 12.41 -0.66
C TYR A 80 -15.66 11.37 -1.70
N TYR A 81 -15.41 10.14 -1.25
CA TYR A 81 -15.09 9.06 -2.17
C TYR A 81 -16.20 8.81 -3.21
N LYS A 82 -17.47 8.87 -2.77
CA LYS A 82 -18.65 8.70 -3.63
C LYS A 82 -18.68 9.65 -4.84
N ASP A 83 -18.01 10.80 -4.75
CA ASP A 83 -18.00 11.81 -5.82
C ASP A 83 -16.91 11.51 -6.88
N VAL A 84 -15.91 10.68 -6.52
CA VAL A 84 -14.73 10.40 -7.36
C VAL A 84 -14.58 8.92 -7.74
N CYS A 85 -15.39 8.03 -7.17
CA CYS A 85 -15.29 6.57 -7.37
C CYS A 85 -15.86 6.06 -8.69
N ALA A 86 -16.61 6.86 -9.44
CA ALA A 86 -17.31 6.37 -10.62
C ALA A 86 -16.31 5.79 -11.64
N PRO A 87 -16.60 4.60 -12.22
CA PRO A 87 -17.82 3.78 -12.10
C PRO A 87 -17.82 2.73 -10.97
N TYR A 88 -16.78 2.63 -10.13
CA TYR A 88 -16.56 1.52 -9.18
C TYR A 88 -17.11 1.76 -7.77
N CYS A 89 -18.05 2.68 -7.62
CA CYS A 89 -18.63 3.03 -6.32
C CYS A 89 -19.30 1.86 -5.58
N GLN A 90 -19.71 0.81 -6.31
CA GLN A 90 -20.38 -0.37 -5.75
C GLN A 90 -19.45 -1.60 -5.64
N ILE A 91 -18.13 -1.42 -5.68
CA ILE A 91 -17.20 -2.56 -5.69
C ILE A 91 -17.28 -3.43 -4.42
N ASN A 92 -17.64 -2.83 -3.28
CA ASN A 92 -17.81 -3.52 -1.99
C ASN A 92 -19.25 -3.98 -1.70
N ILE A 93 -20.16 -3.92 -2.69
CA ILE A 93 -21.58 -4.26 -2.51
C ILE A 93 -21.80 -5.67 -1.96
N ALA A 94 -20.89 -6.61 -2.23
CA ALA A 94 -20.96 -7.97 -1.72
C ALA A 94 -20.94 -8.03 -0.18
N VAL A 95 -20.22 -7.13 0.50
CA VAL A 95 -20.17 -7.07 1.97
C VAL A 95 -21.50 -6.57 2.53
N GLU A 96 -22.07 -5.52 1.91
CA GLU A 96 -23.36 -4.94 2.29
C GLU A 96 -24.51 -5.93 2.08
N LEU A 97 -24.53 -6.61 0.93
CA LEU A 97 -25.54 -7.63 0.63
C LEU A 97 -25.43 -8.82 1.59
N LEU A 98 -24.22 -9.30 1.84
CA LEU A 98 -23.99 -10.39 2.79
C LEU A 98 -24.47 -10.00 4.20
N LYS A 99 -24.24 -8.76 4.62
CA LYS A 99 -24.75 -8.22 5.88
C LYS A 99 -26.27 -8.23 5.92
N ALA A 100 -26.91 -7.64 4.91
CA ALA A 100 -28.35 -7.55 4.82
C ALA A 100 -29.02 -8.93 4.81
N GLY A 101 -28.45 -9.89 4.04
CA GLY A 101 -28.90 -11.27 4.01
C GLY A 101 -28.79 -11.96 5.37
N MET A 102 -27.68 -11.75 6.11
CA MET A 102 -27.51 -12.30 7.46
C MET A 102 -28.53 -11.73 8.43
N ASP A 103 -28.74 -10.42 8.42
CA ASP A 103 -29.67 -9.77 9.34
C ASP A 103 -31.11 -10.22 9.07
N TYR A 104 -31.48 -10.36 7.79
CA TYR A 104 -32.78 -10.88 7.38
C TYR A 104 -33.05 -12.29 7.91
N GLU A 105 -32.11 -13.20 7.73
CA GLU A 105 -32.26 -14.59 8.22
C GLU A 105 -32.22 -14.68 9.76
N LYS A 106 -31.41 -13.85 10.42
CA LYS A 106 -31.39 -13.77 11.89
C LYS A 106 -32.76 -13.37 12.45
N VAL A 107 -33.45 -12.41 11.84
CA VAL A 107 -34.80 -12.01 12.26
C VAL A 107 -35.78 -13.18 12.11
N ARG A 108 -35.73 -13.91 10.99
CA ARG A 108 -36.58 -15.10 10.77
C ARG A 108 -36.33 -16.18 11.81
N LEU A 109 -35.07 -16.46 12.14
CA LEU A 109 -34.71 -17.41 13.20
C LEU A 109 -35.22 -16.97 14.57
N LYS A 110 -35.12 -15.67 14.92
CA LYS A 110 -35.66 -15.14 16.18
C LYS A 110 -37.19 -15.29 16.25
N GLU A 111 -37.87 -15.17 15.12
CA GLU A 111 -39.31 -15.41 15.00
C GLU A 111 -39.70 -16.90 14.96
N GLY A 112 -38.71 -17.82 14.99
CA GLY A 112 -38.94 -19.25 14.88
C GLY A 112 -39.40 -19.72 13.49
N LYS A 113 -39.25 -18.87 12.47
CA LYS A 113 -39.58 -19.19 11.07
C LYS A 113 -38.42 -19.95 10.43
N ALA A 114 -38.73 -20.79 9.46
CA ALA A 114 -37.71 -21.44 8.63
C ALA A 114 -36.90 -20.38 7.84
N LEU A 115 -35.63 -20.70 7.59
CA LEU A 115 -34.74 -19.90 6.72
C LEU A 115 -35.38 -19.71 5.34
N SER A 116 -35.03 -18.62 4.65
CA SER A 116 -35.55 -18.37 3.31
C SER A 116 -35.04 -19.40 2.30
N THR A 117 -35.90 -19.74 1.34
CA THR A 117 -35.51 -20.53 0.17
C THR A 117 -34.64 -19.71 -0.77
N ASP A 118 -34.90 -18.40 -0.85
CA ASP A 118 -34.34 -17.51 -1.86
C ASP A 118 -32.97 -16.93 -1.43
N THR A 119 -32.69 -16.96 -0.12
CA THR A 119 -31.45 -16.47 0.48
C THR A 119 -30.65 -17.63 1.06
N THR A 120 -29.47 -17.88 0.51
CA THR A 120 -28.56 -18.99 0.83
C THR A 120 -27.17 -18.39 1.06
N LEU A 121 -26.81 -18.20 2.32
CA LEU A 121 -25.55 -17.57 2.68
C LEU A 121 -24.43 -18.62 2.77
N THR A 122 -23.92 -18.99 1.60
CA THR A 122 -22.86 -19.99 1.45
C THR A 122 -21.57 -19.38 0.93
N TYR A 123 -20.45 -20.02 1.24
CA TYR A 123 -19.15 -19.77 0.62
C TYR A 123 -18.87 -20.86 -0.44
N PRO A 124 -18.29 -20.55 -1.62
CA PRO A 124 -17.75 -19.25 -2.06
C PRO A 124 -18.79 -18.27 -2.62
N VAL A 125 -19.93 -18.76 -3.12
CA VAL A 125 -20.98 -17.91 -3.69
C VAL A 125 -22.21 -17.97 -2.78
N ALA A 126 -22.70 -16.80 -2.38
CA ALA A 126 -23.93 -16.64 -1.63
C ALA A 126 -25.06 -16.27 -2.60
N LYS A 127 -26.28 -16.76 -2.35
CA LYS A 127 -27.47 -16.37 -3.08
C LYS A 127 -28.32 -15.46 -2.20
N ILE A 128 -28.61 -14.24 -2.61
CA ILE A 128 -29.36 -13.27 -1.78
C ILE A 128 -30.47 -12.69 -2.66
N ASP A 129 -31.72 -12.91 -2.27
CA ASP A 129 -32.91 -12.55 -3.05
C ASP A 129 -32.84 -13.04 -4.52
N GLY A 130 -32.33 -14.24 -4.72
CA GLY A 130 -32.18 -14.85 -6.04
C GLY A 130 -30.94 -14.44 -6.83
N ILE A 131 -30.15 -13.47 -6.35
CA ILE A 131 -28.94 -12.97 -6.99
C ILE A 131 -27.71 -13.73 -6.46
N ASP A 132 -26.85 -14.18 -7.36
CA ASP A 132 -25.57 -14.81 -6.99
C ASP A 132 -24.52 -13.73 -6.67
N VAL A 133 -24.01 -13.77 -5.44
CA VAL A 133 -23.05 -12.83 -4.87
C VAL A 133 -21.74 -13.56 -4.56
N HIS A 134 -20.67 -13.15 -5.24
CA HIS A 134 -19.33 -13.70 -5.08
C HIS A 134 -18.65 -13.16 -3.81
N VAL A 135 -18.78 -13.88 -2.69
CA VAL A 135 -18.20 -13.47 -1.40
C VAL A 135 -16.73 -13.89 -1.28
N GLU A 136 -16.24 -14.74 -2.17
CA GLU A 136 -14.83 -15.16 -2.23
C GLU A 136 -13.86 -14.03 -2.59
N ARG A 137 -14.36 -12.92 -3.14
CA ARG A 137 -13.56 -11.74 -3.50
C ARG A 137 -13.33 -10.79 -2.33
N THR A 138 -14.10 -10.93 -1.25
CA THR A 138 -14.05 -10.05 -0.07
C THR A 138 -13.61 -10.78 1.18
N LEU A 139 -13.94 -12.07 1.34
CA LEU A 139 -13.59 -12.86 2.52
C LEU A 139 -12.39 -13.77 2.26
N PHE A 140 -11.36 -13.66 3.10
CA PHE A 140 -10.12 -14.43 2.98
C PHE A 140 -9.79 -15.22 4.25
N GLY A 141 -9.11 -16.36 4.06
CA GLY A 141 -8.80 -17.30 5.14
C GLY A 141 -10.04 -17.97 5.73
N VAL A 142 -11.00 -18.30 4.86
CA VAL A 142 -12.32 -18.82 5.26
C VAL A 142 -12.24 -20.30 5.63
N LYS A 143 -12.81 -20.67 6.78
CA LYS A 143 -13.14 -22.06 7.12
C LYS A 143 -14.66 -22.19 7.09
N TYR A 144 -15.15 -23.19 6.36
CA TYR A 144 -16.56 -23.41 6.14
C TYR A 144 -16.91 -24.89 6.22
N ARG A 145 -18.19 -25.20 6.43
CA ARG A 145 -18.75 -26.55 6.41
C ARG A 145 -19.23 -26.89 5.01
N GLU A 146 -18.87 -28.09 4.53
CA GLU A 146 -19.29 -28.59 3.22
C GLU A 146 -20.78 -28.92 3.15
N HIS A 147 -21.38 -29.31 4.28
CA HIS A 147 -22.80 -29.66 4.36
C HIS A 147 -23.51 -28.73 5.33
N PHE A 148 -24.41 -27.93 4.76
CA PHE A 148 -25.27 -27.00 5.49
C PHE A 148 -26.73 -27.33 5.17
N ASP A 149 -27.40 -28.01 6.11
CA ASP A 149 -28.81 -28.34 5.96
C ASP A 149 -29.67 -27.25 6.61
N LYS A 150 -30.28 -26.40 5.76
CA LYS A 150 -31.24 -25.37 6.19
C LYS A 150 -32.43 -25.93 6.96
N LYS A 151 -32.79 -27.20 6.74
CA LYS A 151 -33.97 -27.84 7.36
C LYS A 151 -33.70 -28.32 8.78
N ALA A 152 -32.43 -28.54 9.15
CA ALA A 152 -32.03 -28.93 10.50
C ALA A 152 -32.28 -27.83 11.55
N LEU A 153 -32.55 -26.60 11.11
CA LEU A 153 -32.72 -25.41 11.96
C LEU A 153 -34.19 -25.02 12.18
N VAL A 154 -35.13 -25.77 11.59
CA VAL A 154 -36.57 -25.46 11.66
C VAL A 154 -37.11 -25.82 13.04
N GLY A 155 -37.58 -24.81 13.79
CA GLY A 155 -38.23 -24.99 15.10
C GLY A 155 -37.30 -24.87 16.32
N ILE A 156 -36.00 -24.60 16.12
CA ILE A 156 -35.08 -24.31 17.22
C ILE A 156 -35.26 -22.84 17.61
N LYS A 157 -35.73 -22.59 18.83
CA LYS A 157 -35.79 -21.22 19.38
C LYS A 157 -34.39 -20.80 19.81
N ALA A 158 -34.11 -19.50 19.73
CA ALA A 158 -32.81 -18.93 20.14
C ALA A 158 -32.43 -19.26 21.60
N ASP A 159 -33.40 -19.59 22.45
CA ASP A 159 -33.20 -19.93 23.86
C ASP A 159 -32.71 -21.38 24.09
N ASP A 160 -32.93 -22.29 23.12
CA ASP A 160 -32.50 -23.69 23.18
C ASP A 160 -31.10 -23.90 22.55
N LEU A 161 -30.33 -22.81 22.40
CA LEU A 161 -29.05 -22.81 21.72
C LEU A 161 -28.01 -23.68 22.46
N PRO A 162 -27.29 -24.58 21.76
CA PRO A 162 -26.04 -25.09 22.31
C PRO A 162 -25.08 -23.92 22.52
N LYS A 163 -24.56 -23.75 23.73
CA LYS A 163 -23.68 -22.63 24.18
C LYS A 163 -22.46 -22.34 23.28
N ASN A 164 -22.14 -23.25 22.36
CA ASN A 164 -20.97 -23.20 21.49
C ASN A 164 -21.26 -22.71 20.06
N LEU A 165 -22.52 -22.45 19.68
CA LEU A 165 -22.88 -21.98 18.34
C LEU A 165 -23.47 -20.58 18.39
N THR A 166 -22.92 -19.65 17.60
CA THR A 166 -23.49 -18.32 17.44
C THR A 166 -24.65 -18.33 16.43
N LEU A 167 -25.62 -17.43 16.57
CA LEU A 167 -26.76 -17.31 15.64
C LEU A 167 -26.28 -17.12 14.17
N SER A 168 -25.19 -16.37 13.98
CA SER A 168 -24.55 -16.14 12.68
C SER A 168 -23.98 -17.42 12.04
N GLN A 169 -23.48 -18.36 12.85
CA GLN A 169 -23.01 -19.68 12.39
C GLN A 169 -24.16 -20.65 12.08
N MET A 170 -25.39 -20.34 12.48
CA MET A 170 -26.58 -21.11 12.08
C MET A 170 -27.12 -20.67 10.73
N VAL A 171 -26.96 -19.41 10.37
CA VAL A 171 -27.50 -18.88 9.10
C VAL A 171 -26.62 -19.26 7.91
N THR A 172 -25.32 -19.46 8.15
CA THR A 172 -24.31 -19.62 7.09
C THR A 172 -23.50 -20.89 7.28
N ASN A 173 -22.86 -21.36 6.20
CA ASN A 173 -21.88 -22.44 6.30
C ASN A 173 -20.47 -21.93 6.70
N ILE A 174 -20.31 -20.63 6.98
CA ILE A 174 -19.04 -19.98 7.27
C ILE A 174 -18.79 -20.03 8.78
N ASP A 175 -17.71 -20.69 9.18
CA ASP A 175 -17.36 -20.83 10.60
C ASP A 175 -16.30 -19.82 11.04
N PHE A 176 -15.34 -19.51 10.15
CA PHE A 176 -14.22 -18.64 10.45
C PHE A 176 -13.83 -17.81 9.23
N VAL A 177 -13.53 -16.52 9.42
CA VAL A 177 -12.94 -15.64 8.41
C VAL A 177 -11.75 -14.93 9.04
N LYS A 178 -10.58 -14.98 8.38
CA LYS A 178 -9.37 -14.33 8.92
C LYS A 178 -9.29 -12.85 8.57
N VAL A 179 -9.63 -12.50 7.34
CA VAL A 179 -9.51 -11.14 6.80
C VAL A 179 -10.75 -10.79 5.99
N ILE A 180 -11.26 -9.58 6.18
CA ILE A 180 -12.24 -8.97 5.27
C ILE A 180 -11.50 -7.91 4.46
N LEU A 181 -11.59 -8.01 3.15
CA LEU A 181 -10.98 -7.10 2.20
C LEU A 181 -12.05 -6.16 1.65
N LEU A 182 -11.83 -4.86 1.82
CA LEU A 182 -12.59 -3.80 1.17
C LEU A 182 -11.69 -3.18 0.09
N LEU A 183 -12.21 -3.06 -1.12
CA LEU A 183 -11.52 -2.48 -2.26
C LEU A 183 -12.08 -1.10 -2.55
N PHE A 184 -11.22 -0.15 -2.83
CA PHE A 184 -11.59 1.19 -3.27
C PHE A 184 -10.81 1.48 -4.56
N ARG A 185 -11.54 1.76 -5.63
CA ARG A 185 -10.99 2.00 -6.97
C ARG A 185 -11.53 3.30 -7.56
N GLY A 186 -10.69 4.03 -8.27
CA GLY A 186 -11.11 5.22 -9.02
C GLY A 186 -10.28 5.40 -10.29
N ASP A 187 -10.92 5.74 -11.40
CA ASP A 187 -10.22 5.96 -12.67
C ASP A 187 -9.70 7.40 -12.76
N LYS A 188 -8.43 7.55 -13.18
CA LYS A 188 -7.74 8.85 -13.23
C LYS A 188 -7.94 9.55 -14.58
N LEU A 189 -9.18 9.95 -14.86
CA LEU A 189 -9.57 10.56 -16.13
C LEU A 189 -8.88 11.91 -16.37
N ASN A 190 -8.88 12.78 -15.36
CA ASN A 190 -8.33 14.14 -15.40
C ASN A 190 -7.27 14.34 -14.32
N ALA A 191 -6.38 15.31 -14.51
CA ALA A 191 -5.36 15.68 -13.52
C ALA A 191 -5.95 16.13 -12.16
N ASP A 192 -7.15 16.71 -12.19
CA ASP A 192 -7.88 17.10 -10.98
C ASP A 192 -8.36 15.87 -10.18
N LEU A 193 -8.96 14.91 -10.89
CA LEU A 193 -9.47 13.67 -10.30
C LEU A 193 -8.31 12.78 -9.78
N ASP A 194 -7.19 12.76 -10.50
CA ASP A 194 -5.95 12.10 -10.06
C ASP A 194 -5.52 12.61 -8.68
N LYS A 195 -5.41 13.94 -8.51
CA LYS A 195 -5.04 14.54 -7.22
C LYS A 195 -6.05 14.22 -6.12
N LYS A 196 -7.36 14.34 -6.40
CA LYS A 196 -8.42 14.03 -5.43
C LYS A 196 -8.35 12.56 -4.97
N LEU A 197 -8.19 11.62 -5.90
CA LEU A 197 -8.06 10.19 -5.59
C LEU A 197 -6.78 9.87 -4.81
N THR A 198 -5.66 10.48 -5.19
CA THR A 198 -4.38 10.35 -4.48
C THR A 198 -4.47 10.90 -3.05
N LEU A 199 -5.06 12.08 -2.86
CA LEU A 199 -5.26 12.66 -1.52
C LEU A 199 -6.21 11.80 -0.67
N TRP A 200 -7.24 11.22 -1.30
CA TRP A 200 -8.14 10.31 -0.62
C TRP A 200 -7.44 9.04 -0.17
N GLU A 201 -6.65 8.41 -1.03
CA GLU A 201 -5.85 7.21 -0.71
C GLU A 201 -4.94 7.45 0.51
N LEU A 202 -4.18 8.56 0.48
CA LEU A 202 -3.27 8.94 1.55
C LEU A 202 -4.04 9.32 2.83
N GLY A 203 -5.16 10.02 2.71
CA GLY A 203 -6.01 10.38 3.83
C GLY A 203 -6.56 9.15 4.56
N VAL A 204 -6.99 8.12 3.83
CA VAL A 204 -7.48 6.87 4.41
C VAL A 204 -6.36 6.11 5.12
N PHE A 205 -5.14 6.15 4.57
CA PHE A 205 -3.96 5.57 5.20
C PHE A 205 -3.59 6.26 6.52
N ASP A 206 -3.55 7.59 6.53
CA ASP A 206 -3.27 8.38 7.73
C ASP A 206 -4.39 8.20 8.78
N PHE A 207 -5.65 8.16 8.33
CA PHE A 207 -6.79 7.84 9.20
C PHE A 207 -6.65 6.47 9.85
N GLY A 208 -6.33 5.43 9.08
CA GLY A 208 -6.16 4.07 9.58
C GLY A 208 -5.03 3.94 10.61
N ARG A 209 -3.96 4.73 10.46
CA ARG A 209 -2.77 4.70 11.33
C ARG A 209 -2.93 5.56 12.59
N GLU A 210 -3.50 6.76 12.48
CA GLU A 210 -3.46 7.76 13.56
C GLU A 210 -4.80 7.95 14.27
N LYS A 211 -5.91 7.88 13.54
CA LYS A 211 -7.24 8.24 14.05
C LYS A 211 -8.13 7.03 14.35
N TYR A 212 -8.01 5.97 13.56
CA TYR A 212 -8.80 4.77 13.72
C TYR A 212 -8.27 3.94 14.90
N ASN A 213 -8.98 3.97 16.01
CA ASN A 213 -8.67 3.14 17.17
C ASN A 213 -9.92 2.42 17.65
N ASN A 214 -10.16 1.22 17.11
CA ASN A 214 -11.23 0.34 17.54
C ASN A 214 -10.65 -0.84 18.36
N PRO A 215 -11.23 -1.23 19.52
CA PRO A 215 -10.77 -2.38 20.29
C PRO A 215 -10.97 -3.73 19.59
N LEU A 216 -11.88 -3.84 18.63
CA LEU A 216 -12.24 -5.09 17.95
C LEU A 216 -11.38 -5.35 16.71
N ILE A 217 -11.30 -4.36 15.81
CA ILE A 217 -10.73 -4.53 14.47
C ILE A 217 -9.43 -3.75 14.33
N ASP A 218 -8.46 -4.36 13.67
CA ASP A 218 -7.28 -3.72 13.14
C ASP A 218 -7.46 -3.45 11.64
N MET A 219 -7.25 -2.19 11.25
CA MET A 219 -7.43 -1.69 9.89
C MET A 219 -6.06 -1.43 9.27
N GLN A 220 -5.76 -2.10 8.16
CA GLN A 220 -4.52 -1.91 7.41
C GLN A 220 -4.86 -1.46 5.99
N VAL A 221 -4.22 -0.39 5.53
CA VAL A 221 -4.49 0.20 4.21
C VAL A 221 -3.26 0.02 3.34
N ILE A 222 -3.47 -0.48 2.13
CA ILE A 222 -2.43 -0.70 1.13
C ILE A 222 -2.89 -0.02 -0.15
N GLY A 223 -2.02 0.76 -0.78
CA GLY A 223 -2.32 1.40 -2.05
C GLY A 223 -1.06 1.74 -2.80
N THR A 224 -1.20 1.97 -4.10
CA THR A 224 -0.04 2.21 -4.98
C THR A 224 0.66 3.53 -4.68
N GLU A 225 -0.10 4.58 -4.38
CA GLU A 225 0.47 5.90 -4.09
C GLU A 225 1.12 5.92 -2.70
N ILE A 226 0.52 5.21 -1.74
CA ILE A 226 1.10 5.00 -0.41
C ILE A 226 2.47 4.33 -0.51
N LEU A 227 2.59 3.29 -1.34
CA LEU A 227 3.86 2.58 -1.55
C LEU A 227 4.91 3.46 -2.21
N ASP A 228 4.51 4.25 -3.22
CA ASP A 228 5.41 5.22 -3.88
C ASP A 228 5.92 6.26 -2.86
N GLN A 229 5.04 6.77 -1.98
CA GLN A 229 5.44 7.72 -0.93
C GLN A 229 6.33 7.13 0.16
N GLU A 230 6.03 5.93 0.65
CA GLU A 230 6.88 5.27 1.67
C GLU A 230 8.28 4.97 1.09
N MET A 231 8.39 4.62 -0.20
CA MET A 231 9.68 4.43 -0.86
C MET A 231 10.50 5.73 -0.93
N ILE A 232 9.87 6.85 -1.29
CA ILE A 232 10.52 8.18 -1.29
C ILE A 232 10.95 8.58 0.13
N LYS A 233 10.07 8.38 1.12
CA LYS A 233 10.33 8.70 2.52
C LYS A 233 11.51 7.90 3.08
N ASP A 234 11.60 6.61 2.76
CA ASP A 234 12.72 5.78 3.17
C ASP A 234 14.02 6.16 2.43
N GLY A 235 13.93 6.54 1.15
CA GLY A 235 15.06 7.15 0.43
C GLY A 235 15.59 8.42 1.11
N GLN A 236 14.69 9.30 1.56
CA GLN A 236 15.06 10.51 2.30
C GLN A 236 15.66 10.20 3.67
N LYS A 237 15.08 9.26 4.44
CA LYS A 237 15.64 8.83 5.74
C LYS A 237 17.04 8.24 5.62
N MET A 238 17.38 7.61 4.49
CA MET A 238 18.72 7.07 4.25
C MET A 238 19.76 8.13 3.86
N THR A 239 19.33 9.27 3.31
CA THR A 239 20.21 10.37 2.88
C THR A 239 21.21 10.85 3.94
N PRO A 240 20.84 11.12 5.22
CA PRO A 240 21.81 11.57 6.23
C PRO A 240 22.88 10.51 6.54
N PHE A 241 22.55 9.22 6.50
CA PHE A 241 23.53 8.16 6.71
C PHE A 241 24.55 8.11 5.56
N PHE A 242 24.12 8.37 4.33
CA PHE A 242 25.02 8.49 3.19
C PHE A 242 25.95 9.70 3.33
N ALA A 243 25.42 10.86 3.75
CA ALA A 243 26.23 12.05 4.00
C ALA A 243 27.29 11.81 5.09
N ALA A 244 26.93 11.14 6.18
CA ALA A 244 27.86 10.76 7.24
C ALA A 244 28.97 9.82 6.72
N GLY A 245 28.60 8.76 5.99
CA GLY A 245 29.56 7.82 5.39
C GLY A 245 30.53 8.50 4.42
N PHE A 246 30.02 9.42 3.61
CA PHE A 246 30.82 10.27 2.72
C PHE A 246 31.81 11.15 3.51
N GLY A 247 31.36 11.76 4.61
CA GLY A 247 32.19 12.50 5.56
C GLY A 247 33.33 11.66 6.13
N PHE A 248 33.02 10.49 6.70
CA PHE A 248 34.02 9.57 7.26
C PHE A 248 35.06 9.15 6.23
N MET A 249 34.63 8.82 5.01
CA MET A 249 35.54 8.45 3.93
C MET A 249 36.45 9.60 3.49
N MET A 250 36.00 10.86 3.54
CA MET A 250 36.87 12.01 3.24
C MET A 250 37.91 12.24 4.33
N VAL A 251 37.49 12.15 5.59
CA VAL A 251 38.39 12.27 6.75
C VAL A 251 39.45 11.16 6.72
N PHE A 252 39.06 9.91 6.45
CA PHE A 252 39.99 8.79 6.37
C PHE A 252 41.06 8.97 5.28
N VAL A 253 40.66 9.38 4.07
CA VAL A 253 41.62 9.66 2.98
C VAL A 253 42.50 10.86 3.32
N GLY A 254 41.94 11.94 3.89
CA GLY A 254 42.72 13.09 4.34
C GLY A 254 43.79 12.69 5.37
N LEU A 255 43.40 11.91 6.39
CA LEU A 255 44.31 11.43 7.43
C LEU A 255 45.40 10.51 6.88
N THR A 256 45.06 9.57 5.99
CA THR A 256 46.05 8.64 5.42
C THR A 256 47.08 9.36 4.55
N VAL A 257 46.67 10.36 3.76
CA VAL A 257 47.61 11.19 2.97
C VAL A 257 48.48 12.06 3.87
N LEU A 258 47.91 12.67 4.92
CA LEU A 258 48.67 13.47 5.88
C LEU A 258 49.69 12.64 6.68
N LEU A 259 49.29 11.46 7.18
CA LEU A 259 50.19 10.54 7.89
C LEU A 259 51.33 10.07 6.98
N SER A 260 51.03 9.77 5.71
CA SER A 260 52.05 9.40 4.72
C SER A 260 53.02 10.57 4.46
N ALA A 261 52.52 11.81 4.40
CA ALA A 261 53.37 12.99 4.21
C ALA A 261 54.34 13.20 5.39
N ILE A 262 53.89 12.93 6.62
CA ILE A 262 54.73 13.01 7.83
C ILE A 262 55.77 11.89 7.87
N PHE A 263 55.39 10.65 7.53
CA PHE A 263 56.29 9.50 7.61
C PHE A 263 57.50 9.57 6.65
N TYR A 264 57.31 10.18 5.47
CA TYR A 264 58.38 10.37 4.49
C TYR A 264 59.14 11.70 4.65
N ASP A 265 58.92 12.43 5.75
CA ASP A 265 59.62 13.68 6.15
C ASP A 265 59.75 14.74 5.03
N ALA A 266 58.76 14.76 4.13
CA ALA A 266 58.72 15.61 2.95
C ALA A 266 57.34 16.27 2.87
N LEU A 267 57.11 17.19 3.81
CA LEU A 267 55.89 17.99 3.92
C LEU A 267 55.96 19.17 2.95
N ASP A 268 55.79 18.88 1.67
CA ASP A 268 55.81 19.89 0.61
C ASP A 268 54.39 20.41 0.33
N TRP A 269 54.27 21.69 -0.04
CA TRP A 269 53.00 22.33 -0.41
C TRP A 269 52.29 21.59 -1.55
N GLY A 270 53.06 20.93 -2.42
CA GLY A 270 52.54 20.06 -3.48
C GLY A 270 51.69 18.89 -2.96
N LYS A 271 52.03 18.30 -1.80
CA LYS A 271 51.28 17.15 -1.25
C LYS A 271 49.95 17.56 -0.61
N ALA A 272 49.88 18.78 -0.04
CA ALA A 272 48.61 19.35 0.41
C ALA A 272 47.64 19.58 -0.76
N LEU A 273 48.17 20.04 -1.91
CA LEU A 273 47.41 20.22 -3.14
C LEU A 273 46.90 18.88 -3.70
N VAL A 274 47.71 17.82 -3.62
CA VAL A 274 47.30 16.44 -3.95
C VAL A 274 46.18 15.95 -3.04
N ALA A 275 46.25 16.19 -1.72
CA ALA A 275 45.20 15.78 -0.78
C ALA A 275 43.85 16.49 -1.04
N ILE A 276 43.88 17.77 -1.40
CA ILE A 276 42.67 18.51 -1.79
C ILE A 276 42.15 17.98 -3.13
N GLY A 277 43.04 17.70 -4.08
CA GLY A 277 42.70 17.12 -5.38
C GLY A 277 42.02 15.76 -5.28
N THR A 278 42.49 14.87 -4.39
CA THR A 278 41.91 13.53 -4.19
C THR A 278 40.51 13.56 -3.56
N ILE A 279 40.20 14.59 -2.77
CA ILE A 279 38.86 14.78 -2.20
C ILE A 279 37.94 15.45 -3.22
N LEU A 280 38.37 16.54 -3.86
CA LEU A 280 37.53 17.32 -4.76
C LEU A 280 37.23 16.60 -6.09
N CYS A 281 38.17 15.81 -6.61
CA CYS A 281 38.00 15.15 -7.91
C CYS A 281 36.78 14.19 -7.94
N PRO A 282 36.58 13.26 -6.99
CA PRO A 282 35.37 12.45 -6.94
C PRO A 282 34.08 13.27 -6.78
N ILE A 283 34.11 14.35 -6.00
CA ILE A 283 32.95 15.22 -5.78
C ILE A 283 32.53 15.89 -7.08
N LEU A 284 33.48 16.49 -7.78
CA LEU A 284 33.27 17.12 -9.08
C LEU A 284 32.81 16.11 -10.14
N SER A 285 33.37 14.90 -10.13
CA SER A 285 32.95 13.83 -11.04
C SER A 285 31.48 13.43 -10.80
N ILE A 286 31.10 13.24 -9.53
CA ILE A 286 29.73 12.91 -9.14
C ILE A 286 28.79 14.04 -9.55
N THR A 287 29.05 15.29 -9.14
CA THR A 287 28.17 16.43 -9.44
C THR A 287 28.02 16.67 -10.94
N THR A 288 29.11 16.53 -11.71
CA THR A 288 29.08 16.65 -13.17
C THR A 288 28.23 15.54 -13.80
N THR A 289 28.37 14.30 -13.31
CA THR A 289 27.60 13.16 -13.82
C THR A 289 26.11 13.34 -13.56
N TYR A 290 25.70 13.70 -12.34
CA TYR A 290 24.29 13.99 -12.04
C TYR A 290 23.77 15.22 -12.79
N GLY A 291 24.61 16.24 -13.00
CA GLY A 291 24.28 17.41 -13.80
C GLY A 291 23.99 17.04 -15.25
N LEU A 292 24.86 16.24 -15.88
CA LEU A 292 24.65 15.74 -17.24
C LEU A 292 23.41 14.85 -17.36
N ILE A 293 23.24 13.90 -16.43
CA ILE A 293 22.05 13.02 -16.39
C ILE A 293 20.77 13.86 -16.27
N SER A 294 20.78 14.90 -15.45
CA SER A 294 19.66 15.84 -15.30
C SER A 294 19.42 16.67 -16.55
N LEU A 295 20.47 17.05 -17.29
CA LEU A 295 20.34 17.79 -18.56
C LEU A 295 19.75 16.92 -19.67
N PHE A 296 20.08 15.63 -19.71
CA PHE A 296 19.47 14.67 -20.63
C PHE A 296 18.04 14.25 -20.23
N GLY A 297 17.50 14.81 -19.14
CA GLY A 297 16.13 14.53 -18.70
C GLY A 297 15.91 13.11 -18.17
N SER A 298 16.98 12.40 -17.82
CA SER A 298 16.86 11.05 -17.26
C SER A 298 16.27 11.12 -15.87
N ARG A 299 15.30 10.25 -15.58
CA ARG A 299 14.68 10.15 -14.25
C ARG A 299 15.71 9.64 -13.25
N THR A 300 15.70 10.23 -12.06
CA THR A 300 16.59 9.86 -10.96
C THR A 300 15.78 9.18 -9.87
N ASN A 301 16.10 7.92 -9.59
CA ASN A 301 15.43 7.11 -8.57
C ASN A 301 16.11 7.28 -7.20
N SER A 302 15.39 7.13 -6.09
CA SER A 302 15.98 7.10 -4.73
C SER A 302 17.14 6.13 -4.59
N PHE A 303 17.17 5.00 -5.32
CA PHE A 303 18.32 4.09 -5.32
C PHE A 303 19.60 4.71 -5.89
N MET A 304 19.49 5.72 -6.77
CA MET A 304 20.66 6.44 -7.27
C MET A 304 21.35 7.25 -6.17
N LEU A 305 20.77 7.44 -4.98
CA LEU A 305 21.45 8.06 -3.84
C LEU A 305 22.60 7.22 -3.28
N VAL A 306 22.67 5.92 -3.63
CA VAL A 306 23.76 5.00 -3.23
C VAL A 306 24.98 5.09 -4.16
N MET A 307 24.78 5.46 -5.44
CA MET A 307 25.85 5.52 -6.46
C MET A 307 27.05 6.43 -6.09
N PRO A 308 26.88 7.61 -5.46
CA PRO A 308 27.99 8.46 -5.05
C PRO A 308 28.97 7.75 -4.10
N PHE A 309 28.47 6.87 -3.23
CA PHE A 309 29.30 6.10 -2.31
C PHE A 309 30.17 5.07 -3.05
N LEU A 310 29.57 4.32 -3.98
CA LEU A 310 30.29 3.35 -4.81
C LEU A 310 31.37 4.03 -5.67
N ILE A 311 31.02 5.13 -6.34
CA ILE A 311 31.93 5.91 -7.18
C ILE A 311 33.08 6.47 -6.33
N MET A 312 32.78 6.98 -5.14
CA MET A 312 33.79 7.50 -4.24
C MET A 312 34.75 6.43 -3.74
N GLY A 313 34.25 5.23 -3.39
CA GLY A 313 35.09 4.11 -2.96
C GLY A 313 36.08 3.67 -4.04
N ILE A 314 35.59 3.48 -5.27
CA ILE A 314 36.41 3.08 -6.42
C ILE A 314 37.41 4.19 -6.80
N GLY A 315 36.95 5.44 -6.84
CA GLY A 315 37.76 6.59 -7.22
C GLY A 315 38.93 6.82 -6.26
N LYS A 316 38.69 6.74 -4.95
CA LYS A 316 39.73 6.90 -3.92
C LYS A 316 40.78 5.80 -3.97
N LEU A 317 40.36 4.55 -4.18
CA LEU A 317 41.28 3.42 -4.29
C LEU A 317 42.29 3.61 -5.43
N SER A 318 41.80 4.01 -6.60
CA SER A 318 42.64 4.24 -7.79
C SER A 318 43.68 5.35 -7.56
N PHE A 319 43.30 6.41 -6.86
CA PHE A 319 44.23 7.50 -6.51
C PHE A 319 45.24 7.10 -5.43
N LEU A 320 44.80 6.35 -4.41
CA LEU A 320 45.69 5.89 -3.35
C LEU A 320 46.81 5.01 -3.91
N VAL A 321 46.48 4.05 -4.78
CA VAL A 321 47.45 3.17 -5.45
C VAL A 321 48.48 3.99 -6.24
N ARG A 322 48.04 5.06 -6.91
CA ARG A 322 48.90 5.92 -7.73
C ARG A 322 49.81 6.86 -6.92
N ILE A 323 49.48 7.10 -5.65
CA ILE A 323 50.28 7.90 -4.72
C ILE A 323 51.29 7.01 -3.97
N THR A 324 50.99 5.73 -3.79
CA THR A 324 51.86 4.75 -3.11
C THR A 324 52.83 4.00 -4.04
N SER A 325 52.61 4.05 -5.36
CA SER A 325 53.52 3.55 -6.41
C SER A 325 54.54 4.61 -6.78
#